data_AF-A0A529K454-F1
#
_entry.id   AF-A0A529K454-F1
#
_cell.length_a   1.000
_cell.length_b   1.000
_cell.length_c   1.000
_cell.angle_alpha   90.00
_cell.angle_beta   90.00
_cell.angle_gamma   90.00
#
_symmetry.space_group_name_H-M   'P 1'
#
loop_
_entity.id
_entity.type
_entity.pdbx_description
1 polymer ?
#
loop_
_entity_poly.entity_id
_entity_poly.type
_entity_poly.pdbx_seq_one_letter_code
_entity_poly.pdbx_strand_id
1 'polypeptide(L)'
;LKDLLLAAPAGSRATMGLDPGIRTGVKVAVVDGTGKLLATTTVYPFPPRNDVRGTQAELAKLIRLHKVELISIGNGTGSRETERLVADMLSDMPAESGPKPLKVIVSEAGASVYSASATAAAEFPGLDVSLRGAVSIARRLQDPLAELVKIEPKSIGVGQYQHDVDQYRLGRSLEAVVEDAVNAVGVDLNTASAPLLARVSGLGTSLAEAI
;
A
#
# COMPACT_ATOMS: atom_id res chain seq x y z
N LEU A 1 2.18 -15.86 3.52
CA LEU A 1 3.01 -14.67 3.82
C LEU A 1 4.21 -14.57 2.90
N LYS A 2 5.06 -15.62 2.77
CA LYS A 2 6.22 -15.63 1.87
C LYS A 2 5.92 -15.11 0.46
N ASP A 3 4.84 -15.58 -0.16
CA ASP A 3 4.45 -15.16 -1.51
C ASP A 3 4.08 -13.67 -1.61
N LEU A 4 3.54 -13.07 -0.54
CA LEU A 4 3.26 -11.64 -0.50
C LEU A 4 4.54 -10.81 -0.36
N LEU A 5 5.49 -11.30 0.45
CA LEU A 5 6.78 -10.64 0.67
C LEU A 5 7.68 -10.70 -0.57
N LEU A 6 7.61 -11.81 -1.32
CA LEU A 6 8.42 -12.05 -2.52
C LEU A 6 7.67 -11.71 -3.82
N ALA A 7 6.54 -11.02 -3.72
CA ALA A 7 5.84 -10.53 -4.89
C ALA A 7 6.76 -9.55 -5.65
N ALA A 8 6.74 -9.62 -6.98
CA ALA A 8 7.64 -8.82 -7.80
C ALA A 8 7.37 -7.31 -7.59
N PRO A 9 8.39 -6.51 -7.24
CA PRO A 9 8.23 -5.07 -7.08
C PRO A 9 8.00 -4.41 -8.44
N ALA A 10 7.06 -3.46 -8.50
CA ALA A 10 6.87 -2.65 -9.71
C ALA A 10 7.94 -1.55 -9.87
N GLY A 11 8.74 -1.33 -8.82
CA GLY A 11 9.89 -0.44 -8.82
C GLY A 11 9.54 1.03 -8.62
N SER A 12 10.51 1.90 -8.89
CA SER A 12 10.49 3.35 -8.62
C SER A 12 9.62 4.15 -9.59
N ARG A 13 8.32 3.82 -9.65
CA ARG A 13 7.33 4.43 -10.54
C ARG A 13 6.29 5.19 -9.74
N ALA A 14 5.90 6.38 -10.19
CA ALA A 14 4.88 7.18 -9.51
C ALA A 14 3.55 6.38 -9.44
N THR A 15 3.02 6.23 -8.24
CA THR A 15 1.92 5.28 -7.96
C THR A 15 0.78 5.96 -7.23
N MET A 16 -0.45 5.74 -7.70
CA MET A 16 -1.67 6.11 -6.99
C MET A 16 -2.24 4.88 -6.28
N GLY A 17 -2.33 4.93 -4.95
CA GLY A 17 -3.00 3.92 -4.14
C GLY A 17 -4.46 4.28 -3.90
N LEU A 18 -5.33 3.32 -4.16
CA LEU A 18 -6.77 3.38 -3.91
C LEU A 18 -7.12 2.34 -2.84
N ASP A 19 -7.54 2.83 -1.67
CA ASP A 19 -8.13 2.03 -0.59
C ASP A 19 -9.66 2.05 -0.75
N PRO A 20 -10.28 0.97 -1.26
CA PRO A 20 -11.69 0.98 -1.59
C PRO A 20 -12.59 1.13 -0.37
N GLY A 21 -13.69 1.84 -0.56
CA GLY A 21 -14.75 1.95 0.43
C GLY A 21 -16.03 2.46 -0.19
N ILE A 22 -17.15 1.88 0.23
CA ILE A 22 -18.49 2.29 -0.24
C ILE A 22 -18.94 3.54 0.53
N ARG A 23 -19.42 3.36 1.76
CA ARG A 23 -20.00 4.44 2.57
C ARG A 23 -18.98 5.49 3.00
N THR A 24 -17.76 5.09 3.30
CA THR A 24 -16.68 5.98 3.77
C THR A 24 -15.87 6.59 2.62
N GLY A 25 -16.22 6.26 1.38
CA GLY A 25 -15.48 6.66 0.20
C GLY A 25 -14.20 5.84 -0.02
N VAL A 26 -13.64 6.02 -1.22
CA VAL A 26 -12.35 5.48 -1.63
C VAL A 26 -11.28 6.48 -1.21
N LYS A 27 -10.28 6.04 -0.45
CA LYS A 27 -9.17 6.90 -0.02
C LYS A 27 -8.09 6.79 -1.06
N VAL A 28 -7.54 7.94 -1.41
CA VAL A 28 -6.60 8.10 -2.51
C VAL A 28 -5.32 8.66 -1.93
N ALA A 29 -4.19 8.03 -2.26
CA ALA A 29 -2.87 8.56 -2.01
C ALA A 29 -2.05 8.50 -3.30
N VAL A 30 -1.22 9.50 -3.55
CA VAL A 30 -0.27 9.51 -4.65
C VAL A 30 1.13 9.60 -4.08
N VAL A 31 1.99 8.66 -4.45
CA VAL A 31 3.41 8.65 -4.10
C VAL A 31 4.28 8.80 -5.35
N ASP A 32 5.42 9.45 -5.23
CA ASP A 32 6.42 9.49 -6.31
C ASP A 32 7.21 8.18 -6.40
N GLY A 33 8.16 8.10 -7.34
CA GLY A 33 9.01 6.91 -7.52
C GLY A 33 9.90 6.56 -6.31
N THR A 34 10.06 7.45 -5.34
CA THR A 34 10.78 7.17 -4.07
C THR A 34 9.84 6.71 -2.96
N GLY A 35 8.53 6.67 -3.21
CA GLY A 35 7.51 6.38 -2.20
C GLY A 35 7.15 7.58 -1.33
N LYS A 36 7.63 8.78 -1.65
CA LYS A 36 7.24 10.01 -0.94
C LYS A 36 5.81 10.38 -1.28
N LEU A 37 5.01 10.68 -0.25
CA LEU A 37 3.64 11.13 -0.40
C LEU A 37 3.58 12.53 -1.06
N LEU A 38 2.81 12.63 -2.15
CA LEU A 38 2.61 13.87 -2.92
C LEU A 38 1.22 14.48 -2.70
N ALA A 39 0.19 13.64 -2.64
CA ALA A 39 -1.19 14.09 -2.50
C ALA A 39 -2.07 13.02 -1.88
N THR A 40 -3.13 13.45 -1.22
CA THR A 40 -4.18 12.58 -0.69
C THR A 40 -5.55 13.21 -0.90
N THR A 41 -6.57 12.38 -1.10
CA THR A 41 -7.97 12.82 -1.10
C THR A 41 -8.90 11.67 -0.75
N THR A 42 -10.18 11.97 -0.52
CA THR A 42 -11.24 10.96 -0.37
C THR A 42 -12.32 11.26 -1.39
N VAL A 43 -12.62 10.27 -2.23
CA VAL A 43 -13.62 10.37 -3.29
C VAL A 43 -14.79 9.44 -3.00
N TYR A 44 -15.98 9.77 -3.51
CA TYR A 44 -17.22 9.08 -3.14
C TYR A 44 -18.02 8.62 -4.37
N PRO A 45 -17.47 7.69 -5.17
CA PRO A 45 -18.11 7.22 -6.39
C PRO A 45 -19.34 6.33 -6.14
N PHE A 46 -19.51 5.82 -4.91
CA PHE A 46 -20.53 4.83 -4.55
C PHE A 46 -21.59 5.39 -3.58
N PRO A 47 -22.66 4.64 -3.27
CA PRO A 47 -23.68 5.10 -2.33
C PRO A 47 -23.09 5.50 -0.96
N PRO A 48 -23.59 6.57 -0.35
CA PRO A 48 -24.80 7.31 -0.72
C PRO A 48 -24.60 8.46 -1.72
N ARG A 49 -23.35 8.86 -2.01
CA ARG A 49 -23.07 10.06 -2.83
C ARG A 49 -23.15 9.78 -4.34
N ASN A 50 -22.76 8.59 -4.79
CA ASN A 50 -22.80 8.18 -6.20
C ASN A 50 -22.10 9.18 -7.16
N ASP A 51 -21.04 9.86 -6.70
CA ASP A 51 -20.33 10.87 -7.50
C ASP A 51 -19.25 10.24 -8.38
N VAL A 52 -19.71 9.45 -9.35
CA VAL A 52 -18.85 8.73 -10.30
C VAL A 52 -18.02 9.72 -11.12
N ARG A 53 -18.67 10.72 -11.75
CA ARG A 53 -18.00 11.66 -12.65
C ARG A 53 -17.02 12.58 -11.92
N GLY A 54 -17.38 13.10 -10.74
CA GLY A 54 -16.48 13.92 -9.93
C GLY A 54 -15.26 13.13 -9.48
N THR A 55 -15.46 11.86 -9.10
CA THR A 55 -14.37 10.95 -8.78
C THR A 55 -13.43 10.73 -9.96
N GLN A 56 -13.96 10.38 -11.14
CA GLN A 56 -13.13 10.15 -12.34
C GLN A 56 -12.34 11.41 -12.73
N ALA A 57 -12.96 12.59 -12.63
CA ALA A 57 -12.30 13.86 -12.92
C ALA A 57 -11.15 14.15 -11.94
N GLU A 58 -11.35 13.93 -10.64
CA GLU A 58 -10.32 14.16 -9.62
C GLU A 58 -9.16 13.16 -9.76
N LEU A 59 -9.45 11.87 -9.97
CA LEU A 59 -8.41 10.86 -10.21
C LEU A 59 -7.61 11.18 -11.49
N ALA A 60 -8.29 11.53 -12.58
CA ALA A 60 -7.63 11.91 -13.82
C ALA A 60 -6.77 13.18 -13.69
N LYS A 61 -7.18 14.13 -12.85
CA LYS A 61 -6.40 15.33 -12.53
C LYS A 61 -5.13 14.95 -11.75
N LEU A 62 -5.24 14.12 -10.70
CA LEU A 62 -4.10 13.67 -9.91
C LEU A 62 -3.10 12.85 -10.74
N ILE A 63 -3.60 11.98 -11.64
CA ILE A 63 -2.77 11.22 -12.56
C ILE A 63 -1.90 12.14 -13.41
N ARG A 64 -2.51 13.17 -14.03
CA ARG A 64 -1.80 14.13 -14.87
C ARG A 64 -0.83 15.00 -14.08
N LEU A 65 -1.26 15.50 -12.92
CA LEU A 65 -0.46 16.41 -12.09
C LEU A 65 0.83 15.74 -11.58
N HIS A 66 0.74 14.47 -11.18
CA HIS A 66 1.84 13.74 -10.57
C HIS A 66 2.49 12.72 -11.51
N LYS A 67 2.09 12.70 -12.78
CA LYS A 67 2.58 11.77 -13.80
C LYS A 67 2.52 10.31 -13.32
N VAL A 68 1.38 9.94 -12.75
CA VAL A 68 1.15 8.60 -12.22
C VAL A 68 1.31 7.58 -13.33
N GLU A 69 2.07 6.52 -13.06
CA GLU A 69 2.33 5.43 -13.98
C GLU A 69 1.60 4.14 -13.59
N LEU A 70 1.30 4.00 -12.29
CA LEU A 70 0.69 2.82 -11.69
C LEU A 70 -0.51 3.23 -10.83
N ILE A 71 -1.57 2.42 -10.85
CA ILE A 71 -2.70 2.54 -9.93
C ILE A 71 -2.82 1.23 -9.15
N SER A 72 -2.52 1.24 -7.86
CA SER A 72 -2.76 0.10 -6.99
C SER A 72 -4.14 0.19 -6.35
N ILE A 73 -4.89 -0.90 -6.37
CA ILE A 73 -6.25 -0.99 -5.82
C ILE A 73 -6.25 -2.07 -4.75
N GLY A 74 -6.57 -1.69 -3.51
CA GLY A 74 -6.77 -2.65 -2.42
C GLY A 74 -7.83 -3.69 -2.77
N ASN A 75 -7.65 -4.94 -2.35
CA ASN A 75 -8.55 -6.04 -2.66
C ASN A 75 -9.71 -6.20 -1.64
N GLY A 76 -10.04 -5.16 -0.88
CA GLY A 76 -11.10 -5.16 0.12
C GLY A 76 -12.50 -4.82 -0.39
N THR A 77 -13.27 -4.23 0.52
CA THR A 77 -14.69 -3.92 0.30
C THR A 77 -14.85 -2.79 -0.72
N GLY A 78 -15.54 -3.04 -1.82
CA GLY A 78 -15.71 -2.08 -2.90
C GLY A 78 -14.59 -2.13 -3.96
N SER A 79 -13.68 -3.10 -3.88
CA SER A 79 -12.54 -3.25 -4.79
C SER A 79 -12.98 -3.49 -6.24
N ARG A 80 -13.97 -4.37 -6.48
CA ARG A 80 -14.49 -4.67 -7.82
C ARG A 80 -15.12 -3.45 -8.47
N GLU A 81 -15.88 -2.69 -7.70
CA GLU A 81 -16.52 -1.46 -8.14
C GLU A 81 -15.48 -0.37 -8.42
N THR A 82 -14.45 -0.27 -7.58
CA THR A 82 -13.33 0.67 -7.76
C THR A 82 -12.50 0.31 -8.99
N GLU A 83 -12.24 -0.98 -9.21
CA GLU A 83 -11.55 -1.45 -10.39
C GLU A 83 -12.29 -1.11 -11.68
N ARG A 84 -13.63 -1.28 -11.69
CA ARG A 84 -14.46 -0.93 -12.84
C ARG A 84 -14.45 0.57 -13.09
N LEU A 85 -14.61 1.38 -12.04
CA LEU A 85 -14.53 2.85 -12.11
C LEU A 85 -13.21 3.32 -12.74
N VAL A 86 -12.08 2.74 -12.31
CA VAL A 86 -10.75 3.05 -12.86
C VAL A 86 -10.64 2.58 -14.31
N ALA A 87 -11.17 1.40 -14.66
CA ALA A 87 -11.17 0.91 -16.04
C ALA A 87 -11.92 1.85 -16.99
N ASP A 88 -13.10 2.29 -16.57
CA ASP A 88 -13.94 3.20 -17.34
C ASP A 88 -13.24 4.57 -17.50
N MET A 89 -12.71 5.12 -16.40
CA MET A 89 -11.94 6.37 -16.42
C MET A 89 -10.72 6.30 -17.36
N LEU A 90 -9.94 5.22 -17.29
CA LEU A 90 -8.77 5.04 -18.15
C LEU A 90 -9.20 4.87 -19.61
N SER A 91 -10.34 4.24 -19.89
CA SER A 91 -10.85 4.09 -21.25
C SER A 91 -11.24 5.44 -21.85
N ASP A 92 -11.88 6.30 -21.05
CA ASP A 92 -12.34 7.64 -21.45
C ASP A 92 -11.21 8.68 -21.56
N MET A 93 -10.01 8.39 -21.05
CA MET A 93 -8.86 9.29 -21.21
C MET A 93 -8.46 9.44 -22.69
N PRO A 94 -8.38 10.69 -23.22
CA PRO A 94 -7.94 10.96 -24.57
C PRO A 94 -6.53 10.41 -24.83
N ALA A 95 -6.31 9.80 -25.99
CA ALA A 95 -5.02 9.20 -26.35
C ALA A 95 -3.85 10.21 -26.32
N GLU A 96 -4.14 11.48 -26.58
CA GLU A 96 -3.19 12.60 -26.54
C GLU A 96 -2.82 13.07 -25.12
N SER A 97 -3.44 12.50 -24.07
CA SER A 97 -3.12 12.78 -22.67
C SER A 97 -1.84 12.09 -22.16
N GLY A 98 -1.18 11.32 -23.02
CA GLY A 98 0.00 10.52 -22.69
C GLY A 98 -0.31 9.06 -22.34
N PRO A 99 0.70 8.29 -21.90
CA PRO A 99 0.53 6.88 -21.54
C PRO A 99 -0.46 6.71 -20.40
N LYS A 100 -1.39 5.76 -20.54
CA LYS A 100 -2.36 5.42 -19.49
C LYS A 100 -1.65 4.63 -18.38
N PRO A 101 -1.89 4.94 -17.09
CA PRO A 101 -1.37 4.15 -15.99
C PRO A 101 -1.81 2.69 -16.06
N LEU A 102 -0.96 1.78 -15.58
CA LEU A 102 -1.33 0.37 -15.39
C LEU A 102 -2.02 0.19 -14.05
N LYS A 103 -3.22 -0.37 -14.04
CA LYS A 103 -3.93 -0.73 -12.80
C LYS A 103 -3.53 -2.13 -12.33
N VAL A 104 -3.34 -2.30 -11.02
CA VAL A 104 -2.98 -3.58 -10.38
C VAL A 104 -3.76 -3.74 -9.09
N ILE A 105 -4.33 -4.93 -8.87
CA ILE A 105 -4.94 -5.28 -7.59
C ILE A 105 -3.83 -5.69 -6.61
N VAL A 106 -3.87 -5.13 -5.40
CA VAL A 106 -2.90 -5.43 -4.34
C VAL A 106 -3.61 -5.88 -3.08
N SER A 107 -2.94 -6.71 -2.28
CA SER A 107 -3.45 -7.10 -0.97
C SER A 107 -3.50 -5.89 -0.03
N GLU A 108 -4.64 -5.64 0.59
CA GLU A 108 -4.78 -4.65 1.68
C GLU A 108 -4.54 -5.28 3.07
N ALA A 109 -4.16 -6.56 3.13
CA ALA A 109 -3.95 -7.26 4.39
C ALA A 109 -3.00 -6.48 5.32
N GLY A 110 -3.45 -6.17 6.53
CA GLY A 110 -2.69 -5.38 7.50
C GLY A 110 -2.61 -3.87 7.21
N ALA A 111 -3.18 -3.34 6.12
CA ALA A 111 -3.13 -1.89 5.83
C ALA A 111 -3.84 -1.07 6.92
N SER A 112 -4.97 -1.56 7.43
CA SER A 112 -5.67 -0.95 8.57
C SER A 112 -4.83 -1.00 9.85
N VAL A 113 -4.10 -2.09 10.10
CA VAL A 113 -3.20 -2.22 11.26
C VAL A 113 -2.02 -1.27 11.15
N TYR A 114 -1.39 -1.20 9.96
CA TYR A 114 -0.37 -0.20 9.66
C TYR A 114 -0.90 1.22 9.92
N SER A 115 -2.07 1.57 9.39
CA SER A 115 -2.61 2.92 9.46
C SER A 115 -2.78 3.44 10.90
N ALA A 116 -3.12 2.55 11.83
CA ALA A 116 -3.29 2.81 13.25
C ALA A 116 -2.01 2.63 14.08
N SER A 117 -0.90 2.21 13.46
CA SER A 117 0.36 1.94 14.16
C SER A 117 1.10 3.23 14.54
N ALA A 118 1.96 3.12 15.57
CA ALA A 118 2.90 4.19 15.93
C ALA A 118 3.85 4.52 14.77
N THR A 119 4.28 3.52 14.00
CA THR A 119 5.13 3.69 12.81
C THR A 119 4.46 4.60 11.79
N ALA A 120 3.20 4.35 11.41
CA ALA A 120 2.49 5.19 10.46
C ALA A 120 2.17 6.58 11.04
N ALA A 121 1.94 6.69 12.35
CA ALA A 121 1.77 7.98 13.02
C ALA A 121 3.05 8.82 12.99
N ALA A 122 4.22 8.19 13.13
CA ALA A 122 5.52 8.85 13.01
C ALA A 122 5.83 9.24 11.56
N GLU A 123 5.53 8.37 10.59
CA GLU A 123 5.72 8.67 9.16
C GLU A 123 4.78 9.79 8.68
N PHE A 124 3.55 9.85 9.19
CA PHE A 124 2.53 10.82 8.76
C PHE A 124 1.75 11.46 9.92
N PRO A 125 2.37 12.34 10.74
CA PRO A 125 1.77 12.89 11.96
C PRO A 125 0.49 13.71 11.70
N GLY A 126 0.41 14.39 10.55
CA GLY A 126 -0.73 15.23 10.18
C GLY A 126 -1.76 14.56 9.26
N LEU A 127 -1.56 13.29 8.89
CA LEU A 127 -2.46 12.58 7.99
C LEU A 127 -3.49 11.77 8.78
N ASP A 128 -4.76 11.88 8.38
CA ASP A 128 -5.84 11.08 8.94
C ASP A 128 -5.55 9.58 8.81
N VAL A 129 -5.95 8.81 9.82
CA VAL A 129 -5.70 7.37 9.89
C VAL A 129 -6.24 6.66 8.65
N SER A 130 -7.42 7.05 8.14
CA SER A 130 -8.01 6.40 6.97
C SER A 130 -7.19 6.58 5.68
N LEU A 131 -6.44 7.68 5.55
CA LEU A 131 -5.62 7.96 4.36
C LEU A 131 -4.27 7.24 4.39
N ARG A 132 -3.74 6.91 5.58
CA ARG A 132 -2.48 6.17 5.73
C ARG A 132 -2.56 4.77 5.10
N GLY A 133 -3.74 4.14 5.13
CA GLY A 133 -4.00 2.86 4.47
C GLY A 133 -3.76 2.94 2.96
N ALA A 134 -4.26 4.00 2.31
CA ALA A 134 -4.05 4.23 0.88
C ALA A 134 -2.56 4.47 0.53
N VAL A 135 -1.80 5.11 1.42
CA VAL A 135 -0.34 5.26 1.25
C VAL A 135 0.35 3.89 1.27
N SER A 136 -0.03 3.00 2.21
CA SER A 136 0.52 1.64 2.26
C SER A 136 0.18 0.85 1.01
N ILE A 137 -1.06 0.94 0.52
CA ILE A 137 -1.49 0.30 -0.74
C ILE A 137 -0.68 0.80 -1.94
N ALA A 138 -0.34 2.09 -2.00
CA ALA A 138 0.52 2.64 -3.05
C ALA A 138 1.95 2.05 -2.98
N ARG A 139 2.57 2.11 -1.80
CA ARG A 139 3.96 1.66 -1.59
C ARG A 139 4.15 0.16 -1.73
N ARG A 140 3.16 -0.65 -1.36
CA ARG A 140 3.18 -2.11 -1.56
C ARG A 140 3.36 -2.52 -3.02
N LEU A 141 2.83 -1.75 -3.96
CA LEU A 141 3.03 -2.06 -5.37
C LEU A 141 4.46 -1.74 -5.82
N GLN A 142 5.05 -0.66 -5.30
CA GLN A 142 6.43 -0.28 -5.60
C GLN A 142 7.41 -1.32 -5.05
N ASP A 143 7.25 -1.67 -3.78
CA ASP A 143 8.05 -2.68 -3.08
C ASP A 143 7.22 -3.37 -1.98
N PRO A 144 6.70 -4.59 -2.23
CA PRO A 144 5.92 -5.33 -1.26
C PRO A 144 6.69 -5.65 0.03
N LEU A 145 7.98 -6.01 -0.09
CA LEU A 145 8.81 -6.41 1.05
C LEU A 145 9.02 -5.20 1.97
N ALA A 146 9.53 -4.10 1.42
CA ALA A 146 9.87 -2.90 2.21
C ALA A 146 8.65 -2.28 2.92
N GLU A 147 7.45 -2.44 2.37
CA GLU A 147 6.23 -1.91 2.98
C GLU A 147 5.59 -2.89 3.97
N LEU A 148 5.58 -4.20 3.69
CA LEU A 148 4.95 -5.20 4.57
C LEU A 148 5.74 -5.43 5.87
N VAL A 149 7.07 -5.25 5.88
CA VAL A 149 7.89 -5.40 7.10
C VAL A 149 7.57 -4.37 8.18
N LYS A 150 6.90 -3.27 7.83
CA LYS A 150 6.45 -2.23 8.78
C LYS A 150 5.26 -2.67 9.64
N ILE A 151 4.69 -3.84 9.34
CA ILE A 151 3.50 -4.38 9.98
C ILE A 151 3.92 -5.57 10.84
N GLU A 152 3.29 -5.73 11.99
CA GLU A 152 3.48 -6.95 12.77
C GLU A 152 3.08 -8.17 11.92
N PRO A 153 3.95 -9.18 11.74
CA PRO A 153 3.72 -10.25 10.75
C PRO A 153 2.40 -11.00 10.96
N LYS A 154 2.03 -11.25 12.23
CA LYS A 154 0.77 -11.90 12.61
C LYS A 154 -0.48 -11.05 12.34
N SER A 155 -0.31 -9.76 12.07
CA SER A 155 -1.39 -8.85 11.68
C SER A 155 -1.56 -8.74 10.16
N ILE A 156 -0.65 -9.32 9.38
CA ILE A 156 -0.85 -9.51 7.95
C ILE A 156 -1.76 -10.73 7.80
N GLY A 157 -3.05 -10.47 7.57
CA GLY A 157 -4.06 -11.52 7.40
C GLY A 157 -3.77 -12.38 6.17
N VAL A 158 -3.20 -13.57 6.38
CA VAL A 158 -2.85 -14.55 5.33
C VAL A 158 -3.63 -15.85 5.45
N GLY A 159 -4.50 -15.98 6.45
CA GLY A 159 -5.36 -17.14 6.65
C GLY A 159 -6.69 -16.77 7.29
N GLN A 160 -7.74 -17.53 6.97
CA GLN A 160 -9.11 -17.27 7.41
C GLN A 160 -9.29 -17.35 8.93
N TYR A 161 -8.69 -18.36 9.56
CA TYR A 161 -8.78 -18.63 11.01
C TYR A 161 -7.49 -18.26 11.76
N GLN A 162 -6.78 -17.24 11.26
CA GLN A 162 -5.48 -16.82 11.80
C GLN A 162 -5.55 -16.38 13.27
N HIS A 163 -6.71 -15.95 13.75
CA HIS A 163 -6.95 -15.56 15.14
C HIS A 163 -7.27 -16.75 16.06
N ASP A 164 -7.63 -17.90 15.49
CA ASP A 164 -8.06 -19.09 16.25
C ASP A 164 -6.91 -20.06 16.58
N VAL A 165 -5.71 -19.77 16.07
CA VAL A 165 -4.50 -20.57 16.33
C VAL A 165 -3.70 -20.01 17.49
N ASP A 166 -2.74 -20.80 17.98
CA ASP A 166 -1.76 -20.36 18.98
C ASP A 166 -0.96 -19.15 18.46
N GLN A 167 -1.23 -17.98 19.04
CA GLN A 167 -0.68 -16.70 18.59
C GLN A 167 0.82 -16.57 18.82
N TYR A 168 1.37 -17.27 19.82
CA TYR A 168 2.80 -17.26 20.08
C TYR A 168 3.54 -18.07 19.01
N ARG A 169 3.06 -19.28 18.71
CA ARG A 169 3.63 -20.13 17.65
C ARG A 169 3.47 -19.50 16.27
N LEU A 170 2.31 -18.89 16.00
CA LEU A 170 2.06 -18.15 14.76
C LEU A 170 3.04 -16.98 14.60
N GLY A 171 3.19 -16.15 15.64
CA GLY A 171 4.10 -15.00 15.63
C GLY A 171 5.52 -15.42 15.28
N ARG A 172 6.08 -16.41 16.00
CA ARG A 172 7.43 -16.92 15.73
C ARG A 172 7.59 -17.48 14.31
N SER A 173 6.59 -18.19 13.81
CA SER A 173 6.63 -18.76 12.46
C SER A 173 6.64 -17.67 11.39
N LEU A 174 5.79 -16.64 11.54
CA LEU A 174 5.72 -15.54 10.57
C LEU A 174 6.93 -14.60 10.66
N GLU A 175 7.50 -14.40 11.84
CA GLU A 175 8.77 -13.67 12.00
C GLU A 175 9.91 -14.35 11.26
N ALA A 176 10.04 -15.67 11.38
CA ALA A 176 11.05 -16.43 10.64
C ALA A 176 10.88 -16.29 9.12
N VAL A 177 9.64 -16.32 8.62
CA VAL A 177 9.35 -16.11 7.19
C VAL A 177 9.74 -14.70 6.72
N VAL A 178 9.56 -13.69 7.57
CA VAL A 178 9.98 -12.31 7.26
C VAL A 178 11.49 -12.19 7.24
N GLU A 179 12.18 -12.73 8.24
CA GLU A 179 13.64 -12.73 8.30
C GLU A 179 14.22 -13.45 7.06
N ASP A 180 13.73 -14.65 6.74
CA ASP A 180 14.16 -15.40 5.55
C ASP A 180 13.97 -14.59 4.26
N ALA A 181 12.84 -13.90 4.10
CA ALA A 181 12.55 -13.11 2.91
C ALA A 181 13.48 -11.89 2.79
N VAL A 182 13.70 -11.16 3.89
CA VAL A 182 14.57 -9.97 3.89
C VAL A 182 16.02 -10.35 3.60
N ASN A 183 16.53 -11.41 4.24
CA ASN A 183 17.91 -11.84 4.01
C ASN A 183 18.12 -12.48 2.64
N ALA A 184 17.08 -13.10 2.05
CA ALA A 184 17.16 -13.64 0.69
C ALA A 184 17.18 -12.54 -0.40
N VAL A 185 16.44 -11.45 -0.20
CA VAL A 185 16.41 -10.33 -1.16
C VAL A 185 17.61 -9.38 -0.97
N GLY A 186 18.04 -9.19 0.28
CA GLY A 186 19.03 -8.19 0.65
C GLY A 186 18.40 -6.80 0.79
N VAL A 187 19.18 -5.85 1.32
CA VAL A 187 18.74 -4.47 1.57
C VAL A 187 19.81 -3.48 1.14
N ASP A 188 19.41 -2.35 0.57
CA ASP A 188 20.31 -1.21 0.36
C ASP A 188 20.36 -0.37 1.63
N LEU A 189 21.52 -0.34 2.28
CA LEU A 189 21.76 0.38 3.53
C LEU A 189 21.44 1.88 3.44
N ASN A 190 21.57 2.51 2.28
CA ASN A 190 21.37 3.96 2.15
C ASN A 190 19.90 4.35 2.01
N THR A 191 19.03 3.39 1.68
CA THR A 191 17.61 3.64 1.42
C THR A 191 16.67 2.81 2.29
N ALA A 192 17.18 1.76 2.95
CA ALA A 192 16.38 0.89 3.79
C ALA A 192 15.85 1.64 5.01
N SER A 193 14.56 1.48 5.28
CA SER A 193 13.95 1.99 6.50
C SER A 193 14.40 1.18 7.73
N ALA A 194 14.41 1.81 8.92
CA ALA A 194 14.73 1.11 10.17
C ALA A 194 13.88 -0.17 10.38
N PRO A 195 12.57 -0.22 10.09
CA PRO A 195 11.81 -1.46 10.15
C PRO A 195 12.32 -2.58 9.23
N LEU A 196 12.87 -2.25 8.07
CA LEU A 196 13.46 -3.22 7.14
C LEU A 196 14.84 -3.69 7.65
N LEU A 197 15.69 -2.77 8.08
CA LEU A 197 17.00 -3.08 8.66
C LEU A 197 16.87 -3.96 9.91
N ALA A 198 15.85 -3.74 10.74
CA ALA A 198 15.62 -4.54 11.94
C ALA A 198 15.35 -6.04 11.65
N ARG A 199 15.04 -6.39 10.40
CA ARG A 199 14.80 -7.77 9.93
C ARG A 199 16.02 -8.41 9.30
N VAL A 200 17.13 -7.68 9.13
CA VAL A 200 18.41 -8.23 8.67
C VAL A 200 19.04 -9.03 9.80
N SER A 201 19.56 -10.21 9.47
CA SER A 201 20.16 -11.09 10.47
C SER A 201 21.29 -10.40 11.22
N GLY A 202 21.16 -10.33 12.54
CA GLY A 202 22.15 -9.74 13.43
C GLY A 202 21.99 -8.23 13.72
N LEU A 203 21.06 -7.50 13.09
CA LEU A 203 20.85 -6.07 13.39
C LEU A 203 19.88 -5.85 14.56
N GLY A 204 18.64 -6.32 14.44
CA GLY A 204 17.58 -6.01 15.39
C GLY A 204 17.23 -4.51 15.45
N THR A 205 16.27 -4.13 16.28
CA THR A 205 15.70 -2.77 16.29
C THR A 205 16.72 -1.69 16.67
N SER A 206 17.49 -1.91 17.74
CA SER A 206 18.40 -0.87 18.26
C SER A 206 19.53 -0.52 17.29
N LEU A 207 20.09 -1.49 16.58
CA LEU A 207 21.12 -1.20 15.59
C LEU A 207 20.51 -0.59 14.32
N ALA A 208 19.30 -1.03 13.94
CA ALA A 208 18.58 -0.47 12.80
C ALA A 208 18.18 1.00 12.95
N GLU A 209 17.92 1.48 14.17
CA GLU A 209 17.65 2.90 14.45
C GLU A 209 18.93 3.77 14.47
N ALA A 210 20.10 3.15 14.66
CA ALA A 210 21.38 3.83 14.75
C ALA A 210 22.11 3.98 13.39
N ILE A 211 21.66 3.22 12.38
CA ILE A 211 22.14 3.28 10.99
C ILE A 211 21.34 4.37 10.25
#